data_AF-B0KSM4-F1
#
_entry.id   AF-B0KSM4-F1
#
_cell.length_a   1.000
_cell.length_b   1.000
_cell.length_c   1.000
_cell.angle_alpha   90.00
_cell.angle_beta   90.00
_cell.angle_gamma   90.00
#
_symmetry.space_group_name_H-M   'P 1'
#
loop_
_entity.id
_entity.type
_entity.pdbx_description
1 polymer ?
#
loop_
_entity_poly.entity_id
_entity_poly.type
_entity_poly.pdbx_seq_one_letter_code
_entity_poly.pdbx_strand_id
1 'polypeptide(L)'
;MARGGINKVVVQQARQALIARGENPSIDAIRIELGNTGSKTTIHRYLKELNGQQPVASEGGAALSDVLSRLVGQLATQLQDEADLKIEQAESTFTQQRETLEAQLEVAQQALNAAHQQHKIDAAALAAETEKRLSTQSTLQAEQLRSASLNQSLGELQVRLTDKDEQVKSLEDKHRHARDALEHYRNASREQREQEQRRHEAQLQQMQVEIRQLQQGMIVKQDELTRLHRDNERLLGEHRQAASECRAQGELLEQREAQIQGLRTILAQAQGASEEMRRQLEEQAQNLEHRRDVCAEQARQLQRLEERVKERDEALAQCRAALPAP
;
A
#
# COMPACT_ATOMS: atom_id res chain seq x y z
N MET A 1 89.87 -19.49 -127.73
CA MET A 1 88.60 -20.20 -127.98
C MET A 1 87.82 -19.44 -129.03
N ALA A 2 87.90 -19.89 -130.28
CA ALA A 2 87.16 -19.33 -131.40
C ALA A 2 85.66 -19.57 -131.17
N ARG A 3 84.88 -18.49 -131.07
CA ARG A 3 83.44 -18.55 -130.78
C ARG A 3 82.68 -18.18 -132.06
N GLY A 4 81.74 -19.05 -132.43
CA GLY A 4 81.01 -19.04 -133.69
C GLY A 4 80.25 -17.75 -133.96
N GLY A 5 80.16 -17.40 -135.24
CA GLY A 5 79.34 -16.29 -135.70
C GLY A 5 77.86 -16.51 -135.39
N ILE A 6 77.14 -15.42 -135.16
CA ILE A 6 75.72 -15.45 -134.81
C ILE A 6 74.87 -15.63 -136.06
N ASN A 7 73.87 -16.51 -135.97
CA ASN A 7 72.92 -16.80 -137.04
C ASN A 7 71.65 -15.94 -136.93
N LYS A 8 71.05 -15.63 -138.09
CA LYS A 8 69.81 -14.85 -138.24
C LYS A 8 68.64 -15.38 -137.40
N VAL A 9 68.54 -16.70 -137.24
CA VAL A 9 67.47 -17.37 -136.47
C VAL A 9 67.54 -17.02 -134.98
N VAL A 10 68.75 -16.91 -134.43
CA VAL A 10 68.94 -16.58 -133.00
C VAL A 10 68.54 -15.12 -132.73
N VAL A 11 68.83 -14.22 -133.66
CA VAL A 11 68.40 -12.81 -133.61
C VAL A 11 66.87 -12.70 -133.71
N GLN A 12 66.22 -13.56 -134.51
CA GLN A 12 64.75 -13.61 -134.63
C GLN A 12 64.07 -14.12 -133.36
N GLN A 13 64.61 -15.17 -132.72
CA GLN A 13 64.10 -15.67 -131.44
C GLN A 13 64.23 -14.63 -130.33
N ALA A 14 65.40 -13.97 -130.22
CA ALA A 14 65.61 -12.90 -129.23
C ALA A 14 64.63 -11.74 -129.44
N ARG A 15 64.35 -11.36 -130.71
CA ARG A 15 63.33 -10.35 -131.04
C ARG A 15 61.92 -10.78 -130.61
N GLN A 16 61.51 -12.02 -130.89
CA GLN A 16 60.18 -12.52 -130.51
C GLN A 16 60.01 -12.63 -129.00
N ALA A 17 61.07 -13.02 -128.27
CA ALA A 17 61.06 -13.05 -126.81
C ALA A 17 60.85 -11.66 -126.21
N LEU A 18 61.49 -10.62 -126.75
CA LEU A 18 61.29 -9.23 -126.31
C LEU A 18 59.88 -8.72 -126.60
N ILE A 19 59.35 -9.01 -127.79
CA ILE A 19 57.98 -8.63 -128.16
C ILE A 19 56.95 -9.34 -127.27
N ALA A 20 57.14 -10.63 -126.97
CA ALA A 20 56.25 -11.37 -126.07
C ALA A 20 56.27 -10.83 -124.63
N ARG A 21 57.35 -10.14 -124.22
CA ARG A 21 57.44 -9.42 -122.95
C ARG A 21 56.95 -7.96 -123.01
N GLY A 22 56.51 -7.48 -124.18
CA GLY A 22 56.05 -6.11 -124.37
C GLY A 22 57.18 -5.06 -124.45
N GLU A 23 58.43 -5.48 -124.61
CA GLU A 23 59.59 -4.59 -124.71
C GLU A 23 59.95 -4.27 -126.17
N ASN A 24 60.43 -3.05 -126.41
CA ASN A 24 60.72 -2.58 -127.77
C ASN A 24 62.06 -3.18 -128.27
N PRO A 25 62.09 -3.92 -129.41
CA PRO A 25 63.28 -4.66 -129.84
C PRO A 25 64.35 -3.73 -130.44
N SER A 26 65.11 -3.07 -129.58
CA SER A 26 66.29 -2.28 -129.94
C SER A 26 67.53 -3.18 -130.13
N ILE A 27 68.53 -2.69 -130.87
CA ILE A 27 69.76 -3.47 -131.15
C ILE A 27 70.47 -3.86 -129.84
N ASP A 28 70.46 -2.96 -128.85
CA ASP A 28 71.09 -3.20 -127.55
C ASP A 28 70.27 -4.18 -126.70
N ALA A 29 68.93 -4.10 -126.74
CA ALA A 29 68.05 -5.06 -126.05
C ALA A 29 68.23 -6.49 -126.60
N ILE A 30 68.30 -6.64 -127.93
CA ILE A 30 68.54 -7.94 -128.57
C ILE A 30 69.95 -8.46 -128.25
N ARG A 31 70.95 -7.57 -128.17
CA ARG A 31 72.30 -7.97 -127.79
C ARG A 31 72.40 -8.45 -126.34
N ILE A 32 71.64 -7.84 -125.43
CA ILE A 32 71.54 -8.26 -124.03
C ILE A 32 70.89 -9.65 -123.94
N GLU A 33 69.78 -9.88 -124.64
CA GLU A 33 69.12 -11.20 -124.70
C GLU A 33 70.00 -12.29 -125.33
N LEU A 34 70.89 -11.91 -126.24
CA LEU A 34 71.90 -12.81 -126.83
C LEU A 34 73.15 -12.99 -125.94
N GLY A 35 73.12 -12.53 -124.68
CA GLY A 35 74.22 -12.68 -123.72
C GLY A 35 75.46 -11.85 -124.06
N ASN A 36 75.27 -10.65 -124.61
CA ASN A 36 76.33 -9.75 -125.12
C ASN A 36 77.18 -10.34 -126.25
N THR A 37 76.70 -11.40 -126.89
CA THR A 37 77.37 -11.99 -128.05
C THR A 37 76.92 -11.28 -129.32
N GLY A 38 77.89 -10.96 -130.19
CA GLY A 38 77.63 -10.37 -131.50
C GLY A 38 78.01 -8.91 -131.62
N SER A 39 78.51 -8.56 -132.80
CA SER A 39 78.79 -7.16 -133.12
C SER A 39 77.46 -6.43 -133.42
N LYS A 40 77.35 -5.19 -132.94
CA LYS A 40 76.17 -4.33 -133.11
C LYS A 40 75.79 -4.18 -134.59
N THR A 41 76.77 -4.24 -135.49
CA THR A 41 76.59 -4.20 -136.95
C THR A 41 75.99 -5.48 -137.52
N THR A 42 76.36 -6.66 -137.02
CA THR A 42 75.77 -7.95 -137.45
C THR A 42 74.32 -8.08 -137.02
N ILE A 43 73.99 -7.68 -135.78
CA ILE A 43 72.61 -7.69 -135.25
C ILE A 43 71.74 -6.70 -136.03
N HIS A 44 72.24 -5.49 -136.31
CA HIS A 44 71.54 -4.50 -137.13
C HIS A 44 71.27 -5.00 -138.56
N ARG A 45 72.24 -5.68 -139.19
CA ARG A 45 72.06 -6.29 -140.51
C ARG A 45 70.91 -7.30 -140.52
N TYR A 46 70.90 -8.23 -139.57
CA TYR A 46 69.84 -9.23 -139.48
C TYR A 46 68.47 -8.64 -139.08
N LEU A 47 68.43 -7.62 -138.22
CA LEU A 47 67.21 -6.87 -137.92
C LEU A 47 66.63 -6.19 -139.15
N LYS A 48 67.48 -5.55 -139.98
CA LYS A 48 67.04 -4.92 -141.23
C LYS A 48 66.51 -5.95 -142.23
N GLU A 49 67.15 -7.10 -142.34
CA GLU A 49 66.65 -8.20 -143.18
C GLU A 49 65.35 -8.81 -142.66
N LEU A 50 65.15 -8.89 -141.34
CA LEU A 50 63.90 -9.39 -140.73
C LEU A 50 62.76 -8.37 -140.80
N ASN A 51 63.06 -7.07 -140.82
CA ASN A 51 62.06 -6.02 -141.06
C ASN A 51 61.68 -5.90 -142.53
N GLY A 52 62.60 -6.21 -143.46
CA GLY A 52 62.31 -6.27 -144.90
C GLY A 52 61.43 -7.45 -145.35
N GLN A 53 61.15 -8.42 -144.47
CA GLN A 53 60.32 -9.59 -144.74
C GLN A 53 58.89 -9.49 -144.17
N GLN A 54 58.42 -8.28 -143.86
CA GLN A 54 56.99 -8.05 -143.64
C GLN A 54 56.25 -8.24 -144.97
N PRO A 55 55.31 -9.19 -145.08
CA PRO A 55 54.51 -9.35 -146.28
C PRO A 55 53.59 -8.13 -146.39
N VAL A 56 53.91 -7.25 -147.32
CA VAL A 56 52.95 -6.31 -147.91
C VAL A 56 51.86 -7.19 -148.53
N ALA A 57 50.68 -7.23 -147.92
CA ALA A 57 49.60 -8.06 -148.39
C ALA A 57 49.20 -7.60 -149.80
N SER A 58 49.43 -8.53 -150.73
CA SER A 58 49.29 -8.45 -152.17
C SER A 58 47.85 -8.11 -152.59
N GLU A 59 47.70 -7.07 -153.41
CA GLU A 59 46.53 -6.86 -154.25
C GLU A 59 46.45 -8.03 -155.26
N GLY A 60 45.36 -8.81 -155.25
CA GLY A 60 45.19 -9.91 -156.22
C GLY A 60 44.18 -11.02 -155.91
N GLY A 61 43.39 -10.98 -154.83
CA GLY A 61 42.46 -12.07 -154.45
C GLY A 61 41.14 -11.62 -153.80
N ALA A 62 40.61 -10.45 -154.18
CA ALA A 62 39.62 -9.69 -153.43
C ALA A 62 38.18 -10.25 -153.37
N ALA A 63 37.77 -11.24 -154.18
CA ALA A 63 36.33 -11.58 -154.27
C ALA A 63 35.82 -12.60 -153.23
N LEU A 64 36.63 -13.57 -152.79
CA LEU A 64 36.22 -14.63 -151.85
C LEU A 64 36.55 -14.30 -150.38
N SER A 65 37.67 -13.60 -150.17
CA SER A 65 38.11 -13.13 -148.85
C SER A 65 37.18 -12.06 -148.27
N ASP A 66 36.64 -11.17 -149.12
CA ASP A 66 35.70 -10.13 -148.68
C ASP A 66 34.33 -10.68 -148.26
N VAL A 67 33.85 -11.74 -148.92
CA VAL A 67 32.55 -12.37 -148.58
C VAL A 67 32.66 -13.15 -147.27
N LEU A 68 33.74 -13.93 -147.08
CA LEU A 68 34.00 -14.62 -145.82
C LEU A 68 34.27 -13.65 -144.66
N SER A 69 35.04 -12.58 -144.89
CA SER A 69 35.28 -11.55 -143.88
C SER A 69 33.99 -10.82 -143.49
N ARG A 70 33.08 -10.59 -144.44
CA ARG A 70 31.76 -10.00 -144.17
C ARG A 70 30.86 -10.95 -143.37
N LEU A 71 30.86 -12.25 -143.69
CA LEU A 71 30.05 -13.25 -142.98
C LEU A 71 30.59 -13.53 -141.57
N VAL A 72 31.91 -13.59 -141.41
CA VAL A 72 32.58 -13.66 -140.10
C VAL A 72 32.36 -12.38 -139.30
N GLY A 73 32.34 -11.22 -139.95
CA GLY A 73 31.96 -9.95 -139.32
C GLY A 73 30.51 -9.96 -138.82
N GLN A 74 29.57 -10.49 -139.62
CA GLN A 74 28.17 -10.65 -139.23
C GLN A 74 27.98 -11.68 -138.10
N LEU A 75 28.71 -12.79 -138.13
CA LEU A 75 28.72 -13.79 -137.06
C LEU A 75 29.34 -13.24 -135.78
N ALA A 76 30.42 -12.45 -135.89
CA ALA A 76 31.04 -11.77 -134.76
C ALA A 76 30.07 -10.74 -134.16
N THR A 77 29.38 -9.94 -134.97
CA THR A 77 28.35 -9.02 -134.47
C THR A 77 27.19 -9.77 -133.82
N GLN A 78 26.71 -10.87 -134.39
CA GLN A 78 25.64 -11.68 -133.78
C GLN A 78 26.08 -12.34 -132.47
N LEU A 79 27.31 -12.86 -132.39
CA LEU A 79 27.88 -13.40 -131.15
C LEU A 79 28.05 -12.31 -130.08
N GLN A 80 28.39 -11.11 -130.51
CA GLN A 80 28.55 -9.96 -129.63
C GLN A 80 27.18 -9.49 -129.12
N ASP A 81 26.18 -9.40 -129.98
CA ASP A 81 24.78 -9.12 -129.59
C ASP A 81 24.23 -10.19 -128.64
N GLU A 82 24.51 -11.49 -128.88
CA GLU A 82 24.10 -12.58 -127.97
C GLU A 82 24.84 -12.56 -126.63
N ALA A 83 26.12 -12.18 -126.62
CA ALA A 83 26.91 -12.03 -125.41
C ALA A 83 26.42 -10.83 -124.60
N ASP A 84 26.18 -9.70 -125.26
CA ASP A 84 25.64 -8.47 -124.66
C ASP A 84 24.24 -8.73 -124.08
N LEU A 85 23.37 -9.45 -124.79
CA LEU A 85 22.06 -9.88 -124.26
C LEU A 85 22.17 -10.77 -123.02
N LYS A 86 23.14 -11.69 -122.97
CA LYS A 86 23.38 -12.52 -121.77
C LYS A 86 23.94 -11.71 -120.61
N ILE A 87 24.78 -10.72 -120.90
CA ILE A 87 25.31 -9.79 -119.89
C ILE A 87 24.16 -8.93 -119.35
N GLU A 88 23.32 -8.35 -120.19
CA GLU A 88 22.13 -7.58 -119.76
C GLU A 88 21.16 -8.43 -118.91
N GLN A 89 20.96 -9.71 -119.26
CA GLN A 89 20.16 -10.64 -118.45
C GLN A 89 20.82 -10.95 -117.09
N ALA A 90 22.14 -11.14 -117.05
CA ALA A 90 22.88 -11.38 -115.81
C ALA A 90 22.90 -10.12 -114.93
N GLU A 91 23.08 -8.94 -115.52
CA GLU A 91 23.06 -7.64 -114.84
C GLU A 91 21.66 -7.34 -114.28
N SER A 92 20.60 -7.58 -115.06
CA SER A 92 19.22 -7.38 -114.58
C SER A 92 18.81 -8.36 -113.49
N THR A 93 19.23 -9.63 -113.56
CA THR A 93 18.97 -10.59 -112.48
C THR A 93 19.79 -10.26 -111.22
N PHE A 94 21.03 -9.80 -111.39
CA PHE A 94 21.87 -9.36 -110.28
C PHE A 94 21.32 -8.08 -109.62
N THR A 95 20.87 -7.10 -110.40
CA THR A 95 20.28 -5.86 -109.86
C THR A 95 19.01 -6.17 -109.08
N GLN A 96 18.13 -7.03 -109.61
CA GLN A 96 16.94 -7.49 -108.89
C GLN A 96 17.31 -8.21 -107.58
N GLN A 97 18.29 -9.11 -107.60
CA GLN A 97 18.75 -9.78 -106.37
C GLN A 97 19.33 -8.76 -105.36
N ARG A 98 20.10 -7.78 -105.83
CA ARG A 98 20.66 -6.73 -104.97
C ARG A 98 19.56 -5.89 -104.33
N GLU A 99 18.58 -5.45 -105.13
CA GLU A 99 17.43 -4.67 -104.65
C GLU A 99 16.60 -5.47 -103.62
N THR A 100 16.36 -6.76 -103.87
CA THR A 100 15.63 -7.61 -102.90
C THR A 100 16.40 -7.78 -101.59
N LEU A 101 17.72 -7.97 -101.65
CA LEU A 101 18.56 -8.07 -100.46
C LEU A 101 18.64 -6.73 -99.71
N GLU A 102 18.79 -5.61 -100.42
CA GLU A 102 18.78 -4.26 -99.84
C GLU A 102 17.45 -4.00 -99.12
N ALA A 103 16.31 -4.33 -99.75
CA ALA A 103 15.00 -4.22 -99.12
C ALA A 103 14.85 -5.11 -97.87
N GLN A 104 15.33 -6.36 -97.91
CA GLN A 104 15.32 -7.25 -96.75
C GLN A 104 16.21 -6.72 -95.61
N LEU A 105 17.35 -6.14 -95.94
CA LEU A 105 18.30 -5.57 -94.99
C LEU A 105 17.71 -4.32 -94.32
N GLU A 106 17.05 -3.44 -95.09
CA GLU A 106 16.33 -2.29 -94.55
C GLU A 106 15.21 -2.72 -93.60
N VAL A 107 14.40 -3.72 -93.98
CA VAL A 107 13.32 -4.24 -93.10
C VAL A 107 13.90 -4.85 -91.82
N ALA A 108 14.98 -5.63 -91.92
CA ALA A 108 15.64 -6.21 -90.75
C ALA A 108 16.23 -5.14 -89.82
N GLN A 109 16.84 -4.08 -90.37
CA GLN A 109 17.34 -2.95 -89.60
C GLN A 109 16.22 -2.17 -88.91
N GLN A 110 15.09 -1.94 -89.59
CA GLN A 110 13.92 -1.30 -89.00
C GLN A 110 13.35 -2.14 -87.85
N ALA A 111 13.23 -3.47 -88.03
CA ALA A 111 12.78 -4.39 -86.99
C ALA A 111 13.73 -4.41 -85.78
N LEU A 112 15.05 -4.42 -86.02
CA LEU A 112 16.06 -4.38 -84.97
C LEU A 112 16.03 -3.05 -84.18
N ASN A 113 15.86 -1.93 -84.88
CA ASN A 113 15.71 -0.62 -84.25
C ASN A 113 14.43 -0.55 -83.41
N ALA A 114 13.31 -1.08 -83.90
CA ALA A 114 12.06 -1.15 -83.16
C ALA A 114 12.19 -2.02 -81.90
N ALA A 115 12.81 -3.20 -82.02
CA ALA A 115 13.08 -4.08 -80.88
C ALA A 115 14.00 -3.42 -79.84
N HIS A 116 15.03 -2.69 -80.27
CA HIS A 116 15.89 -1.93 -79.37
C HIS A 116 15.14 -0.80 -78.66
N GLN A 117 14.24 -0.10 -79.34
CA GLN A 117 13.39 0.92 -78.71
C GLN A 117 12.44 0.31 -77.68
N GLN A 118 11.79 -0.80 -78.03
CA GLN A 118 10.93 -1.54 -77.09
C GLN A 118 11.72 -2.01 -75.87
N HIS A 119 12.89 -2.62 -76.05
CA HIS A 119 13.73 -3.05 -74.93
C HIS A 119 14.15 -1.87 -74.03
N LYS A 120 14.40 -0.68 -74.59
CA LYS A 120 14.70 0.51 -73.78
C LYS A 120 13.50 0.96 -72.96
N ILE A 121 12.28 0.92 -73.54
CA ILE A 121 11.05 1.25 -72.84
C ILE A 121 10.79 0.24 -71.71
N ASP A 122 10.90 -1.05 -71.99
CA ASP A 122 10.68 -2.12 -71.01
C ASP A 122 11.71 -2.06 -69.87
N ALA A 123 12.98 -1.80 -70.20
CA ALA A 123 14.02 -1.63 -69.19
C ALA A 123 13.74 -0.41 -68.28
N ALA A 124 13.28 0.70 -68.85
CA ALA A 124 12.90 1.88 -68.06
C ALA A 124 11.67 1.63 -67.19
N ALA A 125 10.65 0.95 -67.73
CA ALA A 125 9.45 0.57 -66.98
C ALA A 125 9.78 -0.39 -65.82
N LEU A 126 10.63 -1.39 -66.08
CA LEU A 126 11.08 -2.32 -65.05
C LEU A 126 11.87 -1.60 -63.95
N ALA A 127 12.79 -0.70 -64.32
CA ALA A 127 13.53 0.11 -63.35
C ALA A 127 12.60 0.93 -62.45
N ALA A 128 11.61 1.62 -63.04
CA ALA A 128 10.62 2.40 -62.30
C ALA A 128 9.78 1.53 -61.33
N GLU A 129 9.33 0.35 -61.77
CA GLU A 129 8.59 -0.58 -60.90
C GLU A 129 9.49 -1.15 -59.79
N THR A 130 10.76 -1.43 -60.05
CA THR A 130 11.68 -1.87 -58.98
C THR A 130 11.89 -0.79 -57.93
N GLU A 131 11.99 0.49 -58.32
CA GLU A 131 12.13 1.61 -57.39
C GLU A 131 10.86 1.82 -56.56
N LYS A 132 9.68 1.75 -57.19
CA LYS A 132 8.39 1.76 -56.46
C LYS A 132 8.27 0.59 -55.49
N ARG A 133 8.68 -0.61 -55.90
CA ARG A 133 8.65 -1.79 -55.02
C ARG A 133 9.60 -1.64 -53.83
N LEU A 134 10.81 -1.12 -54.04
CA LEU A 134 11.75 -0.87 -52.96
C LEU A 134 11.24 0.19 -51.98
N SER A 135 10.68 1.29 -52.49
CA SER A 135 10.11 2.35 -51.63
C SER A 135 8.91 1.85 -50.83
N THR A 136 7.97 1.15 -51.46
CA THR A 136 6.82 0.52 -50.76
C THR A 136 7.24 -0.54 -49.74
N GLN A 137 8.27 -1.33 -50.04
CA GLN A 137 8.80 -2.29 -49.08
C GLN A 137 9.44 -1.57 -47.88
N SER A 138 10.18 -0.48 -48.12
CA SER A 138 10.76 0.35 -47.06
C SER A 138 9.69 1.00 -46.19
N THR A 139 8.60 1.53 -46.77
CA THR A 139 7.50 2.13 -45.99
C THR A 139 6.74 1.07 -45.21
N LEU A 140 6.49 -0.10 -45.80
CA LEU A 140 5.88 -1.22 -45.09
C LEU A 140 6.71 -1.66 -43.88
N GLN A 141 8.03 -1.78 -44.04
CA GLN A 141 8.93 -2.10 -42.93
C GLN A 141 8.91 -1.03 -41.83
N ALA A 142 8.90 0.25 -42.20
CA ALA A 142 8.79 1.35 -41.24
C ALA A 142 7.47 1.29 -40.45
N GLU A 143 6.35 1.04 -41.12
CA GLU A 143 5.04 0.90 -40.47
C GLU A 143 4.94 -0.36 -39.61
N GLN A 144 5.56 -1.48 -40.02
CA GLN A 144 5.64 -2.69 -39.20
C GLN A 144 6.42 -2.44 -37.90
N LEU A 145 7.56 -1.75 -37.97
CA LEU A 145 8.34 -1.37 -36.79
C LEU A 145 7.56 -0.40 -35.89
N ARG A 146 6.87 0.57 -36.49
CA ARG A 146 6.00 1.50 -35.76
C ARG A 146 4.86 0.76 -35.04
N SER A 147 4.20 -0.17 -35.72
CA SER A 147 3.13 -1.00 -35.14
C SER A 147 3.66 -1.87 -34.00
N ALA A 148 4.82 -2.51 -34.16
CA ALA A 148 5.46 -3.27 -33.11
C ALA A 148 5.80 -2.41 -31.88
N SER A 149 6.35 -1.21 -32.09
CA SER A 149 6.66 -0.26 -31.02
C SER A 149 5.40 0.23 -30.30
N LEU A 150 4.32 0.53 -31.04
CA LEU A 150 3.04 0.91 -30.46
C LEU A 150 2.44 -0.23 -29.63
N ASN A 151 2.44 -1.45 -30.13
CA ASN A 151 1.95 -2.62 -29.40
C ASN A 151 2.77 -2.88 -28.12
N GLN A 152 4.09 -2.70 -28.17
CA GLN A 152 4.92 -2.77 -26.98
C GLN A 152 4.52 -1.70 -25.95
N SER A 153 4.38 -0.44 -26.39
CA SER A 153 3.98 0.66 -25.49
C SER A 153 2.59 0.45 -24.88
N LEU A 154 1.65 -0.13 -25.65
CA LEU A 154 0.33 -0.50 -25.17
C LEU A 154 0.41 -1.60 -24.10
N GLY A 155 1.23 -2.63 -24.32
CA GLY A 155 1.47 -3.67 -23.33
C GLY A 155 2.08 -3.13 -22.04
N GLU A 156 3.10 -2.26 -22.13
CA GLU A 156 3.72 -1.61 -20.98
C GLU A 156 2.73 -0.72 -20.20
N LEU A 157 1.89 0.04 -20.91
CA LEU A 157 0.84 0.85 -20.30
C LEU A 157 -0.23 -0.01 -19.63
N GLN A 158 -0.59 -1.14 -20.23
CA GLN A 158 -1.58 -2.07 -19.68
C GLN A 158 -1.08 -2.71 -18.38
N VAL A 159 0.19 -3.12 -18.31
CA VAL A 159 0.82 -3.60 -17.07
C VAL A 159 0.85 -2.51 -16.00
N ARG A 160 1.24 -1.28 -16.36
CA ARG A 160 1.21 -0.16 -15.40
C ARG A 160 -0.21 0.12 -14.89
N LEU A 161 -1.22 -0.02 -15.75
CA LEU A 161 -2.61 0.19 -15.38
C LEU A 161 -3.08 -0.90 -14.40
N THR A 162 -2.75 -2.17 -14.66
CA THR A 162 -3.08 -3.26 -13.72
C THR A 162 -2.39 -3.08 -12.37
N ASP A 163 -1.11 -2.69 -12.36
CA ASP A 163 -0.38 -2.41 -11.11
C ASP A 163 -1.04 -1.28 -10.31
N LYS A 164 -1.53 -0.24 -11.00
CA LYS A 164 -2.22 0.89 -10.37
C LYS A 164 -3.59 0.47 -9.84
N ASP A 165 -4.34 -0.35 -10.56
CA ASP A 165 -5.62 -0.89 -10.09
C ASP A 165 -5.44 -1.77 -8.85
N GLU A 166 -4.39 -2.59 -8.78
CA GLU A 166 -4.04 -3.36 -7.59
C GLU A 166 -3.63 -2.47 -6.41
N GLN A 167 -2.84 -1.43 -6.66
CA GLN A 167 -2.50 -0.43 -5.64
C GLN A 167 -3.74 0.27 -5.09
N VAL A 168 -4.68 0.66 -5.96
CA VAL A 168 -5.95 1.29 -5.56
C VAL A 168 -6.78 0.33 -4.70
N LYS A 169 -6.95 -0.93 -5.14
CA LYS A 169 -7.65 -1.97 -4.34
C LYS A 169 -7.00 -2.16 -2.97
N SER A 170 -5.67 -2.26 -2.91
CA SER A 170 -4.94 -2.39 -1.65
C SER A 170 -5.15 -1.19 -0.72
N LEU A 171 -5.20 0.02 -1.25
CA LEU A 171 -5.49 1.23 -0.48
C LEU A 171 -6.95 1.26 0.00
N GLU A 172 -7.90 0.88 -0.84
CA GLU A 172 -9.31 0.77 -0.47
C GLU A 172 -9.51 -0.24 0.67
N ASP A 173 -8.87 -1.41 0.61
CA ASP A 173 -8.96 -2.41 1.66
C ASP A 173 -8.32 -1.92 2.97
N LYS A 174 -7.17 -1.24 2.92
CA LYS A 174 -6.58 -0.57 4.10
C LYS A 174 -7.53 0.48 4.68
N HIS A 175 -8.22 1.25 3.83
CA HIS A 175 -9.21 2.23 4.27
C HIS A 175 -10.44 1.57 4.89
N ARG A 176 -10.93 0.45 4.34
CA ARG A 176 -12.02 -0.36 4.93
C ARG A 176 -11.61 -0.86 6.30
N HIS A 177 -10.46 -1.52 6.42
CA HIS A 177 -9.95 -1.99 7.72
C HIS A 177 -9.77 -0.87 8.75
N ALA A 178 -9.29 0.30 8.33
CA ALA A 178 -9.18 1.45 9.23
C ALA A 178 -10.56 1.95 9.71
N ARG A 179 -11.58 1.94 8.84
CA ARG A 179 -12.96 2.27 9.23
C ARG A 179 -13.54 1.24 10.18
N ASP A 180 -13.42 -0.04 9.87
CA ASP A 180 -13.91 -1.13 10.72
C ASP A 180 -13.25 -1.08 12.11
N ALA A 181 -11.93 -0.86 12.17
CA ALA A 181 -11.21 -0.70 13.44
C ALA A 181 -11.70 0.51 14.26
N LEU A 182 -12.01 1.64 13.60
CA LEU A 182 -12.58 2.81 14.27
C LEU A 182 -14.01 2.55 14.76
N GLU A 183 -14.82 1.81 14.01
CA GLU A 183 -16.16 1.40 14.43
C GLU A 183 -16.09 0.47 15.64
N HIS A 184 -15.21 -0.53 15.61
CA HIS A 184 -14.96 -1.39 16.77
C HIS A 184 -14.50 -0.60 17.99
N TYR A 185 -13.57 0.36 17.83
CA TYR A 185 -13.14 1.21 18.94
C TYR A 185 -14.28 2.08 19.49
N ARG A 186 -15.10 2.68 18.62
CA ARG A 186 -16.27 3.47 19.03
C ARG A 186 -17.30 2.62 19.78
N ASN A 187 -17.59 1.42 19.28
CA ASN A 187 -18.51 0.49 19.92
C ASN A 187 -17.96 0.01 21.27
N ALA A 188 -16.69 -0.39 21.34
CA ALA A 188 -16.06 -0.79 22.60
C ALA A 188 -16.05 0.34 23.63
N SER A 189 -15.74 1.58 23.22
CA SER A 189 -15.80 2.74 24.12
C SER A 189 -17.22 3.03 24.59
N ARG A 190 -18.21 2.88 23.73
CA ARG A 190 -19.63 3.01 24.09
C ARG A 190 -20.04 1.93 25.09
N GLU A 191 -19.74 0.66 24.82
CA GLU A 191 -20.02 -0.46 25.71
C GLU A 191 -19.35 -0.29 27.07
N GLN A 192 -18.10 0.18 27.11
CA GLN A 192 -17.40 0.48 28.36
C GLN A 192 -18.16 1.53 29.18
N ARG A 193 -18.57 2.64 28.56
CA ARG A 193 -19.35 3.69 29.25
C ARG A 193 -20.69 3.17 29.75
N GLU A 194 -21.39 2.37 28.94
CA GLU A 194 -22.66 1.75 29.34
C GLU A 194 -22.46 0.78 30.51
N GLN A 195 -21.37 0.02 30.55
CA GLN A 195 -21.05 -0.86 31.68
C GLN A 195 -20.71 -0.07 32.95
N GLU A 196 -19.89 0.97 32.84
CA GLU A 196 -19.56 1.87 33.97
C GLU A 196 -20.82 2.54 34.51
N GLN A 197 -21.70 3.03 33.63
CA GLN A 197 -22.98 3.61 34.03
C GLN A 197 -23.85 2.60 34.77
N ARG A 198 -24.00 1.36 34.26
CA ARG A 198 -24.75 0.30 34.95
C ARG A 198 -24.17 -0.03 36.32
N ARG A 199 -22.84 -0.06 36.46
CA ARG A 199 -22.16 -0.29 37.75
C ARG A 199 -22.45 0.85 38.73
N HIS A 200 -22.37 2.10 38.27
CA HIS A 200 -22.68 3.26 39.10
C HIS A 200 -24.15 3.31 39.51
N GLU A 201 -25.09 3.01 38.60
CA GLU A 201 -26.51 2.91 38.91
C GLU A 201 -26.78 1.82 39.97
N ALA A 202 -26.14 0.67 39.85
CA ALA A 202 -26.24 -0.40 40.86
C ALA A 202 -25.69 0.04 42.24
N GLN A 203 -24.54 0.72 42.28
CA GLN A 203 -23.98 1.28 43.52
C GLN A 203 -24.91 2.33 44.14
N LEU A 204 -25.48 3.23 43.33
CA LEU A 204 -26.44 4.22 43.80
C LEU A 204 -27.69 3.56 44.39
N GLN A 205 -28.21 2.53 43.74
CA GLN A 205 -29.35 1.76 44.27
C GLN A 205 -29.01 1.08 45.59
N GLN A 206 -27.82 0.46 45.70
CA GLN A 206 -27.36 -0.14 46.95
C GLN A 206 -27.28 0.90 48.08
N MET A 207 -26.61 2.04 47.84
CA MET A 207 -26.50 3.12 48.82
C MET A 207 -27.87 3.68 49.21
N GLN A 208 -28.82 3.79 48.26
CA GLN A 208 -30.19 4.19 48.57
C GLN A 208 -30.91 3.19 49.48
N VAL A 209 -30.69 1.88 49.28
CA VAL A 209 -31.24 0.84 50.16
C VAL A 209 -30.60 0.92 51.55
N GLU A 210 -29.28 1.08 51.64
CA GLU A 210 -28.58 1.23 52.92
C GLU A 210 -29.05 2.48 53.68
N ILE A 211 -29.23 3.62 53.00
CA ILE A 211 -29.79 4.84 53.60
C ILE A 211 -31.20 4.57 54.15
N ARG A 212 -32.07 3.88 53.39
CA ARG A 212 -33.40 3.53 53.88
C ARG A 212 -33.35 2.61 55.09
N GLN A 213 -32.45 1.62 55.09
CA GLN A 213 -32.26 0.70 56.23
C GLN A 213 -31.77 1.46 57.47
N LEU A 214 -30.78 2.35 57.32
CA LEU A 214 -30.28 3.19 58.41
C LEU A 214 -31.35 4.13 58.95
N GLN A 215 -32.15 4.75 58.06
CA GLN A 215 -33.28 5.59 58.47
C GLN A 215 -34.33 4.79 59.25
N GLN A 216 -34.68 3.57 58.79
CA GLN A 216 -35.58 2.68 59.53
C GLN A 216 -35.00 2.29 60.90
N GLY A 217 -33.71 1.94 60.96
CA GLY A 217 -33.02 1.66 62.22
C GLY A 217 -32.99 2.85 63.17
N MET A 218 -32.78 4.06 62.64
CA MET A 218 -32.84 5.31 63.42
C MET A 218 -34.23 5.55 64.01
N ILE A 219 -35.30 5.33 63.24
CA ILE A 219 -36.68 5.45 63.73
C ILE A 219 -36.91 4.48 64.90
N VAL A 220 -36.52 3.21 64.74
CA VAL A 220 -36.64 2.21 65.82
C VAL A 220 -35.86 2.63 67.07
N LYS A 221 -34.63 3.15 66.92
CA LYS A 221 -33.84 3.65 68.04
C LYS A 221 -34.45 4.89 68.70
N GLN A 222 -35.06 5.79 67.94
CA GLN A 222 -35.80 6.94 68.48
C GLN A 222 -37.03 6.49 69.28
N ASP A 223 -37.76 5.48 68.79
CA ASP A 223 -38.89 4.89 69.52
C ASP A 223 -38.45 4.23 70.83
N GLU A 224 -37.34 3.47 70.81
CA GLU A 224 -36.72 2.89 72.01
C GLU A 224 -36.31 3.97 73.02
N LEU A 225 -35.62 5.02 72.57
CA LEU A 225 -35.24 6.15 73.42
C LEU A 225 -36.46 6.84 74.03
N THR A 226 -37.51 7.04 73.24
CA THR A 226 -38.76 7.66 73.73
C THR A 226 -39.44 6.79 74.78
N ARG A 227 -39.44 5.46 74.61
CA ARG A 227 -39.96 4.52 75.63
C ARG A 227 -39.13 4.59 76.91
N LEU A 228 -37.81 4.54 76.81
CA LEU A 228 -36.92 4.67 77.97
C LEU A 228 -37.07 6.01 78.68
N HIS A 229 -37.28 7.11 77.96
CA HIS A 229 -37.57 8.41 78.58
C HIS A 229 -38.87 8.39 79.39
N ARG A 230 -39.95 7.80 78.85
CA ARG A 230 -41.22 7.64 79.58
C ARG A 230 -41.08 6.76 80.82
N ASP A 231 -40.34 5.65 80.70
CA ASP A 231 -40.08 4.76 81.84
C ASP A 231 -39.24 5.47 82.91
N ASN A 232 -38.23 6.26 82.52
CA ASN A 232 -37.46 7.08 83.46
C ASN A 232 -38.33 8.13 84.15
N GLU A 233 -39.20 8.83 83.42
CA GLU A 233 -40.15 9.79 84.01
C GLU A 233 -41.09 9.12 85.01
N ARG A 234 -41.59 7.92 84.68
CA ARG A 234 -42.41 7.11 85.58
C ARG A 234 -41.64 6.72 86.84
N LEU A 235 -40.43 6.17 86.71
CA LEU A 235 -39.57 5.79 87.84
C LEU A 235 -39.21 7.00 88.71
N LEU A 236 -38.95 8.17 88.11
CA LEU A 236 -38.74 9.42 88.85
C LEU A 236 -40.00 9.82 89.63
N GLY A 237 -41.18 9.63 89.06
CA GLY A 237 -42.47 9.82 89.74
C GLY A 237 -42.64 8.89 90.94
N GLU A 238 -42.43 7.58 90.73
CA GLU A 238 -42.47 6.56 91.78
C GLU A 238 -41.45 6.85 92.89
N HIS A 239 -40.22 7.25 92.53
CA HIS A 239 -39.20 7.66 93.50
C HIS A 239 -39.61 8.90 94.29
N ARG A 240 -40.20 9.92 93.65
CA ARG A 240 -40.69 11.12 94.35
C ARG A 240 -41.82 10.77 95.31
N GLN A 241 -42.73 9.89 94.91
CA GLN A 241 -43.81 9.40 95.77
C GLN A 241 -43.24 8.63 96.97
N ALA A 242 -42.38 7.64 96.72
CA ALA A 242 -41.72 6.88 97.79
C ALA A 242 -40.93 7.78 98.75
N ALA A 243 -40.24 8.80 98.24
CA ALA A 243 -39.54 9.79 99.06
C ALA A 243 -40.50 10.70 99.85
N SER A 244 -41.70 10.98 99.34
CA SER A 244 -42.75 11.69 100.09
C SER A 244 -43.35 10.81 101.19
N GLU A 245 -43.61 9.54 100.88
CA GLU A 245 -44.11 8.55 101.84
C GLU A 245 -43.09 8.32 102.96
N CYS A 246 -41.79 8.18 102.62
CA CYS A 246 -40.71 8.08 103.60
C CYS A 246 -40.62 9.33 104.48
N ARG A 247 -40.79 10.53 103.91
CA ARG A 247 -40.83 11.78 104.68
C ARG A 247 -42.03 11.84 105.62
N ALA A 248 -43.22 11.50 105.13
CA ALA A 248 -44.43 11.47 105.95
C ALA A 248 -44.33 10.42 107.08
N GLN A 249 -43.75 9.25 106.80
CA GLN A 249 -43.44 8.25 107.83
C GLN A 249 -42.42 8.77 108.84
N GLY A 250 -41.38 9.47 108.39
CA GLY A 250 -40.41 10.15 109.26
C GLY A 250 -41.07 11.17 110.18
N GLU A 251 -41.92 12.05 109.65
CA GLU A 251 -42.69 13.02 110.44
C GLU A 251 -43.64 12.33 111.44
N LEU A 252 -44.29 11.24 111.04
CA LEU A 252 -45.15 10.46 111.95
C LEU A 252 -44.32 9.82 113.08
N LEU A 253 -43.13 9.28 112.76
CA LEU A 253 -42.22 8.73 113.75
C LEU A 253 -41.74 9.82 114.71
N GLU A 254 -41.33 10.99 114.22
CA GLU A 254 -40.98 12.14 115.06
C GLU A 254 -42.14 12.57 115.97
N GLN A 255 -43.38 12.62 115.45
CA GLN A 255 -44.56 12.91 116.27
C GLN A 255 -44.80 11.84 117.34
N ARG A 256 -44.63 10.55 117.00
CA ARG A 256 -44.76 9.44 117.96
C ARG A 256 -43.65 9.49 119.00
N GLU A 257 -42.42 9.81 118.61
CA GLU A 257 -41.31 10.02 119.53
C GLU A 257 -41.58 11.20 120.46
N ALA A 258 -42.07 12.33 119.95
CA ALA A 258 -42.48 13.47 120.76
C ALA A 258 -43.63 13.13 121.71
N GLN A 259 -44.62 12.33 121.28
CA GLN A 259 -45.69 11.81 122.14
C GLN A 259 -45.14 10.88 123.23
N ILE A 260 -44.23 9.96 122.88
CA ILE A 260 -43.58 9.08 123.84
C ILE A 260 -42.74 9.89 124.84
N GLN A 261 -42.00 10.90 124.37
CA GLN A 261 -41.26 11.82 125.23
C GLN A 261 -42.21 12.59 126.17
N GLY A 262 -43.33 13.09 125.66
CA GLY A 262 -44.38 13.73 126.47
C GLY A 262 -45.02 12.79 127.49
N LEU A 263 -45.29 11.54 127.12
CA LEU A 263 -45.77 10.52 128.06
C LEU A 263 -44.71 10.14 129.09
N ARG A 264 -43.44 10.08 128.70
CA ARG A 264 -42.30 9.85 129.61
C ARG A 264 -42.15 10.99 130.60
N THR A 265 -42.31 12.25 130.18
CA THR A 265 -42.28 13.39 131.11
C THR A 265 -43.47 13.39 132.05
N ILE A 266 -44.68 13.09 131.57
CA ILE A 266 -45.86 12.92 132.44
C ILE A 266 -45.66 11.75 133.42
N LEU A 267 -45.13 10.63 132.97
CA LEU A 267 -44.84 9.48 133.83
C LEU A 267 -43.78 9.83 134.89
N ALA A 268 -42.71 10.53 134.51
CA ALA A 268 -41.69 11.01 135.43
C ALA A 268 -42.28 12.01 136.44
N GLN A 269 -43.20 12.90 136.02
CA GLN A 269 -43.91 13.80 136.92
C GLN A 269 -44.83 13.04 137.89
N ALA A 270 -45.59 12.04 137.42
CA ALA A 270 -46.46 11.22 138.24
C ALA A 270 -45.67 10.33 139.22
N GLN A 271 -44.51 9.80 138.79
CA GLN A 271 -43.56 9.09 139.65
C GLN A 271 -42.98 10.04 140.71
N GLY A 272 -42.54 11.23 140.31
CA GLY A 272 -42.08 12.27 141.25
C GLY A 272 -43.15 12.67 142.26
N ALA A 273 -44.39 12.90 141.83
CA ALA A 273 -45.52 13.18 142.72
C ALA A 273 -45.84 12.00 143.66
N SER A 274 -45.70 10.75 143.18
CA SER A 274 -45.88 9.55 144.00
C SER A 274 -44.74 9.37 145.01
N GLU A 275 -43.49 9.69 144.63
CA GLU A 275 -42.33 9.70 145.52
C GLU A 275 -42.44 10.81 146.57
N GLU A 276 -42.91 11.99 146.20
CA GLU A 276 -43.23 13.07 147.14
C GLU A 276 -44.37 12.66 148.08
N MET A 277 -45.43 12.02 147.59
CA MET A 277 -46.49 11.49 148.44
C MET A 277 -45.97 10.39 149.38
N ARG A 278 -45.06 9.52 148.92
CA ARG A 278 -44.38 8.53 149.78
C ARG A 278 -43.50 9.18 150.83
N ARG A 279 -42.71 10.20 150.47
CA ARG A 279 -41.93 10.98 151.44
C ARG A 279 -42.82 11.65 152.46
N GLN A 280 -43.94 12.24 152.06
CA GLN A 280 -44.92 12.81 152.98
C GLN A 280 -45.53 11.75 153.91
N LEU A 281 -45.80 10.54 153.41
CA LEU A 281 -46.27 9.43 154.24
C LEU A 281 -45.19 8.92 155.21
N GLU A 282 -43.94 8.83 154.77
CA GLU A 282 -42.79 8.48 155.62
C GLU A 282 -42.54 9.54 156.69
N GLU A 283 -42.63 10.82 156.34
CA GLU A 283 -42.50 11.94 157.26
C GLU A 283 -43.68 12.00 158.25
N GLN A 284 -44.90 11.65 157.81
CA GLN A 284 -46.04 11.43 158.70
C GLN A 284 -45.85 10.22 159.61
N ALA A 285 -45.27 9.12 159.11
CA ALA A 285 -44.96 7.94 159.90
C ALA A 285 -43.88 8.22 160.94
N GLN A 286 -42.81 8.94 160.57
CA GLN A 286 -41.77 9.41 161.47
C GLN A 286 -42.32 10.40 162.51
N ASN A 287 -43.23 11.30 162.13
CA ASN A 287 -43.91 12.18 163.09
C ASN A 287 -44.82 11.40 164.06
N LEU A 288 -45.44 10.30 163.61
CA LEU A 288 -46.21 9.41 164.46
C LEU A 288 -45.30 8.59 165.40
N GLU A 289 -44.15 8.11 164.92
CA GLU A 289 -43.12 7.48 165.77
C GLU A 289 -42.58 8.48 166.80
N HIS A 290 -42.22 9.69 166.37
CA HIS A 290 -41.78 10.74 167.29
C HIS A 290 -42.85 11.09 168.33
N ARG A 291 -44.12 11.18 167.93
CA ARG A 291 -45.24 11.35 168.88
C ARG A 291 -45.41 10.16 169.81
N ARG A 292 -45.18 8.92 169.33
CA ARG A 292 -45.19 7.72 170.19
C ARG A 292 -44.05 7.75 171.19
N ASP A 293 -42.84 8.14 170.77
CA ASP A 293 -41.68 8.27 171.63
C ASP A 293 -41.89 9.35 172.68
N VAL A 294 -42.43 10.52 172.30
CA VAL A 294 -42.81 11.58 173.24
C VAL A 294 -43.89 11.11 174.20
N CYS A 295 -44.90 10.36 173.75
CA CYS A 295 -45.89 9.75 174.64
C CYS A 295 -45.25 8.71 175.59
N ALA A 296 -44.26 7.94 175.13
CA ALA A 296 -43.53 6.99 175.96
C ALA A 296 -42.63 7.69 176.99
N GLU A 297 -42.02 8.82 176.63
CA GLU A 297 -41.28 9.67 177.54
C GLU A 297 -42.19 10.36 178.57
N GLN A 298 -43.37 10.84 178.14
CA GLN A 298 -44.40 11.39 179.03
C GLN A 298 -44.95 10.31 179.97
N ALA A 299 -45.12 9.07 179.52
CA ALA A 299 -45.49 7.94 180.38
C ALA A 299 -44.40 7.62 181.41
N ARG A 300 -43.11 7.68 181.03
CA ARG A 300 -41.99 7.53 181.97
C ARG A 300 -41.90 8.69 182.96
N GLN A 301 -42.22 9.92 182.53
CA GLN A 301 -42.28 11.09 183.41
C GLN A 301 -43.46 11.00 184.39
N LEU A 302 -44.61 10.50 183.93
CA LEU A 302 -45.77 10.21 184.79
C LEU A 302 -45.45 9.11 185.81
N GLN A 303 -44.76 8.03 185.42
CA GLN A 303 -44.30 7.01 186.38
C GLN A 303 -43.34 7.57 187.43
N ARG A 304 -42.38 8.43 187.04
CA ARG A 304 -41.48 9.10 188.01
C ARG A 304 -42.22 10.08 188.93
N LEU A 305 -43.26 10.74 188.44
CA LEU A 305 -44.08 11.63 189.26
C LEU A 305 -44.99 10.83 190.20
N GLU A 306 -45.52 9.69 189.77
CA GLU A 306 -46.25 8.76 190.63
C GLU A 306 -45.35 8.16 191.72
N GLU A 307 -44.10 7.81 191.40
CA GLU A 307 -43.10 7.37 192.39
C GLU A 307 -42.77 8.50 193.39
N ARG A 308 -42.59 9.74 192.92
CA ARG A 308 -42.40 10.91 193.81
C ARG A 308 -43.62 11.24 194.67
N VAL A 309 -44.84 10.96 194.21
CA VAL A 309 -46.06 11.13 195.00
C VAL A 309 -46.18 10.02 196.04
N LYS A 310 -45.83 8.76 195.69
CA LYS A 310 -45.74 7.65 196.66
C LYS A 310 -44.69 7.90 197.74
N GLU A 311 -43.50 8.40 197.39
CA GLU A 311 -42.47 8.80 198.36
C GLU A 311 -42.93 9.96 199.26
N ARG A 312 -43.72 10.91 198.74
CA ARG A 312 -44.32 11.99 199.55
C ARG A 312 -45.46 11.51 200.44
N ASP A 313 -46.26 10.56 200.00
CA ASP A 313 -47.35 9.96 200.79
C ASP A 313 -46.79 9.03 201.88
N GLU A 314 -45.66 8.34 201.63
CA GLU A 314 -44.92 7.58 202.64
C GLU A 314 -44.22 8.50 203.66
N ALA A 315 -43.68 9.66 203.23
CA ALA A 315 -43.16 10.69 204.13
C ALA A 315 -44.26 11.37 204.98
N LEU A 316 -45.49 11.51 204.45
CA LEU A 316 -46.64 12.02 205.20
C LEU A 316 -47.23 10.97 206.16
N ALA A 317 -47.13 9.67 205.84
CA ALA A 317 -47.47 8.58 206.76
C ALA A 317 -46.46 8.45 207.92
N GLN A 318 -45.17 8.69 207.67
CA GLN A 318 -44.11 8.67 208.69
C GLN A 318 -44.15 9.91 209.61
N CYS A 319 -44.53 11.09 209.11
CA CYS A 319 -44.79 12.28 209.94
C CYS A 319 -46.11 12.21 210.74
N ARG A 320 -47.08 11.36 210.33
CA ARG A 320 -48.30 11.07 211.11
C ARG A 320 -48.11 10.04 212.24
N ALA A 321 -46.98 9.33 212.28
CA ALA A 321 -46.65 8.37 213.34
C ALA A 321 -45.84 8.96 214.51
N ALA A 322 -45.51 10.26 214.47
CA ALA A 322 -44.65 10.95 215.45
C ALA A 322 -45.31 12.15 216.17
N LEU A 323 -46.65 12.23 216.17
CA LEU A 323 -47.41 13.12 217.06
C LEU A 323 -48.64 12.37 217.61
N PRO A 324 -48.88 12.42 218.93
CA PRO A 324 -49.79 11.52 219.62
C PRO A 324 -51.26 11.88 219.43
N ALA A 325 -52.06 10.84 219.59
CA ALA A 325 -53.32 10.77 220.33
C ALA A 325 -53.60 11.94 221.31
N PRO A 326 -54.87 12.17 221.66
CA PRO A 326 -55.87 11.11 221.83
C PRO A 326 -56.39 10.48 220.53
#